data_AF-A0A163JG73-F1
#
_entry.id   AF-A0A163JG73-F1
#
_cell.length_a   1.000
_cell.length_b   1.000
_cell.length_c   1.000
_cell.angle_alpha   90.00
_cell.angle_beta   90.00
_cell.angle_gamma   90.00
#
_symmetry.space_group_name_H-M   'P 1'
#
loop_
_entity.id
_entity.type
_entity.pdbx_description
1 polymer ?
#
loop_
_entity_poly.entity_id
_entity_poly.type
_entity_poly.pdbx_seq_one_letter_code
_entity_poly.pdbx_strand_id
1 'polypeptide(L)'
;MDDEHREKYIRLKRRIRDIERENDFLHVRIHKASKSVKRLRLERAFLLDRIEKYSNQESLDESESDEHTDHEQTTSTTVPAINPKTTKLKKKKDPNAPKGPGNVFFLFCRLQRDKIKDEHPEERSLGEVTKLLSAKWKELDKDEKKVYQDMYQKELEDYEVAMKSYNNTLNQRTGGDEDSVMVRTVSSPAP
;
A
#
# COMPACT_ATOMS: atom_id res chain seq x y z
N MET A 1 -27.39 -42.80 30.44
CA MET A 1 -27.05 -42.47 29.04
C MET A 1 -27.76 -41.20 28.58
N ASP A 2 -29.08 -41.05 28.76
CA ASP A 2 -29.79 -39.86 28.27
C ASP A 2 -29.44 -38.56 29.00
N ASP A 3 -29.18 -38.61 30.31
CA ASP A 3 -28.90 -37.39 31.09
C ASP A 3 -27.54 -36.76 30.77
N GLU A 4 -26.54 -37.58 30.46
CA GLU A 4 -25.21 -37.11 30.05
C GLU A 4 -25.26 -36.38 28.70
N HIS A 5 -26.09 -36.87 27.77
CA HIS A 5 -26.33 -36.20 26.49
C HIS A 5 -27.10 -34.88 26.67
N ARG A 6 -28.05 -34.80 27.61
CA ARG A 6 -28.74 -33.54 27.96
C ARG A 6 -27.77 -32.52 28.55
N GLU A 7 -26.90 -32.92 29.46
CA GLU A 7 -25.89 -32.02 30.04
C GLU A 7 -24.91 -31.51 28.98
N LYS A 8 -24.43 -32.40 28.12
CA LYS A 8 -23.55 -32.04 27.00
C LYS A 8 -24.23 -31.05 26.06
N TYR A 9 -25.51 -31.26 25.74
CA TYR A 9 -26.30 -30.32 24.95
C TYR A 9 -26.42 -28.95 25.63
N ILE A 10 -26.75 -28.89 26.92
CA ILE A 10 -26.86 -27.64 27.68
C ILE A 10 -25.52 -26.89 27.70
N ARG A 11 -24.42 -27.61 27.94
CA ARG A 11 -23.07 -27.05 27.94
C ARG A 11 -22.70 -26.46 26.57
N LEU A 12 -22.98 -27.20 25.49
CA LEU A 12 -22.69 -26.76 24.14
C LEU A 12 -23.55 -25.56 23.75
N LYS A 13 -24.84 -25.57 24.09
CA LYS A 13 -25.76 -24.43 23.88
C LYS A 13 -25.33 -23.19 24.65
N ARG A 14 -24.76 -23.34 25.85
CA ARG A 14 -24.16 -22.22 26.60
C ARG A 14 -22.91 -21.69 25.88
N ARG A 15 -22.01 -22.59 25.50
CA ARG A 15 -20.75 -22.24 24.81
C ARG A 15 -20.99 -21.53 23.48
N ILE A 16 -21.98 -21.97 22.69
CA ILE A 16 -22.37 -21.31 21.45
C ILE A 16 -22.80 -19.87 21.73
N ARG A 17 -23.71 -19.65 22.69
CA ARG A 17 -24.16 -18.30 23.08
C ARG A 17 -23.05 -17.41 23.63
N ASP A 18 -22.05 -17.98 24.30
CA ASP A 18 -20.89 -17.23 24.77
C ASP A 18 -20.01 -16.78 23.58
N ILE A 19 -19.76 -17.69 22.63
CA ILE A 19 -18.98 -17.39 21.42
C ILE A 19 -19.68 -16.35 20.55
N GLU A 20 -21.00 -16.46 20.37
CA GLU A 20 -21.79 -15.49 19.61
C GLU A 20 -21.69 -14.08 20.22
N ARG A 21 -21.85 -13.96 21.54
CA ARG A 21 -21.69 -12.66 22.25
C ARG A 21 -20.28 -12.10 22.12
N GLU A 22 -19.25 -12.93 22.25
CA GLU A 22 -17.87 -12.48 22.08
C GLU A 22 -17.62 -12.04 20.62
N ASN A 23 -18.15 -12.75 19.64
CA ASN A 23 -18.06 -12.36 18.24
C ASN A 23 -18.71 -10.99 17.98
N ASP A 24 -19.91 -10.75 18.53
CA ASP A 24 -20.58 -9.45 18.42
C ASP A 24 -19.75 -8.33 19.05
N PHE A 25 -19.16 -8.58 20.22
CA PHE A 25 -18.27 -7.64 20.89
C PHE A 25 -17.02 -7.33 20.07
N LEU A 26 -16.34 -8.36 19.56
CA LEU A 26 -15.18 -8.21 18.69
C LEU A 26 -15.53 -7.45 17.41
N HIS A 27 -16.70 -7.70 16.83
CA HIS A 27 -17.18 -6.99 15.65
C HIS A 27 -17.30 -5.48 15.91
N VAL A 28 -17.91 -5.09 17.04
CA VAL A 28 -18.01 -3.69 17.45
C VAL A 28 -16.63 -3.05 17.67
N ARG A 29 -15.69 -3.79 18.28
CA ARG A 29 -14.32 -3.30 18.49
C ARG A 29 -13.58 -3.09 17.17
N ILE A 30 -13.66 -4.05 16.26
CA ILE A 30 -13.05 -3.97 14.92
C ILE A 30 -13.64 -2.79 14.15
N HIS A 31 -14.95 -2.58 14.22
CA HIS A 31 -15.62 -1.45 13.58
C HIS A 31 -15.11 -0.12 14.12
N LYS A 32 -15.05 0.04 15.45
CA LYS A 32 -14.50 1.24 16.10
C LYS A 32 -13.04 1.48 15.73
N ALA A 33 -12.21 0.44 15.78
CA ALA A 33 -10.80 0.52 15.39
C ALA A 33 -10.64 0.94 13.93
N SER A 34 -11.43 0.34 13.02
CA SER A 34 -11.42 0.68 11.59
C SER A 34 -11.82 2.13 11.34
N LYS A 35 -12.85 2.64 12.04
CA LYS A 35 -13.22 4.07 11.99
C LYS A 35 -12.11 4.98 12.49
N SER A 36 -11.47 4.62 13.60
CA SER A 36 -10.32 5.38 14.15
C SER A 36 -9.18 5.45 13.14
N VAL A 37 -8.82 4.33 12.52
CA VAL A 37 -7.79 4.27 11.47
C VAL A 37 -8.18 5.12 10.27
N LYS A 38 -9.44 5.08 9.82
CA LYS A 38 -9.90 5.93 8.71
C LYS A 38 -9.77 7.42 9.03
N ARG A 39 -10.13 7.83 10.26
CA ARG A 39 -9.95 9.22 10.73
C ARG A 39 -8.49 9.64 10.71
N LEU A 40 -7.59 8.84 11.29
CA LEU A 40 -6.15 9.14 11.32
C LEU A 40 -5.55 9.20 9.90
N ARG A 41 -6.03 8.38 8.97
CA ARG A 41 -5.60 8.44 7.56
C ARG A 41 -6.00 9.75 6.89
N LEU A 42 -7.22 10.24 7.16
CA LEU A 42 -7.68 11.53 6.64
C LEU A 42 -6.88 12.69 7.24
N GLU A 43 -6.65 12.67 8.56
CA GLU A 43 -5.82 13.66 9.25
C GLU A 43 -4.39 13.67 8.70
N ARG A 44 -3.78 12.50 8.50
CA ARG A 44 -2.47 12.38 7.84
C ARG A 44 -2.48 12.99 6.43
N ALA A 45 -3.49 12.70 5.62
CA ALA A 45 -3.59 13.24 4.27
C ALA A 45 -3.73 14.77 4.27
N PHE A 46 -4.53 15.31 5.17
CA PHE A 46 -4.68 16.75 5.34
C PHE A 46 -3.38 17.44 5.75
N LEU A 47 -2.64 16.85 6.70
CA LEU A 47 -1.35 17.38 7.13
C LEU A 47 -0.32 17.33 6.01
N LEU A 48 -0.32 16.29 5.18
CA LEU A 48 0.57 16.20 4.02
C LEU A 48 0.27 17.29 2.98
N ASP A 49 -1.00 17.52 2.63
CA ASP A 49 -1.42 18.63 1.75
C ASP A 49 -1.04 20.01 2.33
N ARG A 50 -1.15 20.17 3.66
CA ARG A 50 -0.73 21.40 4.34
C ARG A 50 0.78 21.62 4.23
N ILE A 51 1.58 20.58 4.47
CA ILE A 51 3.05 20.63 4.35
C ILE A 51 3.47 20.90 2.91
N GLU A 52 2.84 20.25 1.94
CA GLU A 52 3.08 20.47 0.50
C GLU A 52 2.81 21.93 0.10
N LYS A 53 1.72 22.53 0.60
CA LYS A 53 1.41 23.95 0.36
C LYS A 53 2.44 24.90 0.94
N TYR A 54 3.00 24.61 2.10
CA TYR A 54 4.07 25.42 2.68
C TYR A 54 5.41 25.21 1.97
N SER A 55 5.72 23.97 1.57
CA SER A 55 6.90 23.66 0.77
C SER A 55 6.89 24.36 -0.60
N ASN A 56 5.73 24.50 -1.23
CA ASN A 56 5.57 25.19 -2.52
C ASN A 56 5.55 26.74 -2.38
N GLN A 57 5.41 27.28 -1.17
CA GLN A 57 5.45 28.71 -0.92
C GLN A 57 6.89 29.22 -0.67
N GLU A 58 7.83 28.31 -0.40
CA GLU A 58 9.24 28.62 -0.15
C GLU A 58 10.13 28.50 -1.41
N SER A 59 9.59 28.04 -2.56
CA SER A 59 10.33 27.86 -3.82
C SER A 59 10.21 29.03 -4.82
N LEU A 60 9.87 30.24 -4.35
CA LEU A 60 9.74 31.45 -5.19
C LEU A 60 10.99 32.35 -5.17
N ASP A 61 12.08 31.89 -4.57
CA ASP A 61 13.38 32.58 -4.59
C ASP A 61 14.53 31.57 -4.52
N GLU A 62 14.91 30.96 -5.64
CA GLU A 62 16.32 30.81 -6.05
C GLU A 62 16.47 30.01 -7.35
N SER A 63 17.51 30.37 -8.10
CA SER A 63 17.69 30.22 -9.54
C SER A 63 18.21 28.86 -10.02
N GLU A 64 17.88 28.60 -11.29
CA GLU A 64 18.55 27.80 -12.33
C GLU A 64 19.89 27.11 -12.01
N SER A 65 20.03 25.82 -12.35
CA SER A 65 21.14 25.30 -13.20
C SER A 65 21.04 23.79 -13.55
N ASP A 66 21.14 23.54 -14.86
CA ASP A 66 21.84 22.49 -15.63
C ASP A 66 21.70 20.95 -15.41
N GLU A 67 21.08 20.35 -16.43
CA GLU A 67 21.56 19.33 -17.38
C GLU A 67 22.26 18.00 -16.98
N HIS A 68 21.67 16.93 -17.54
CA HIS A 68 22.24 15.75 -18.23
C HIS A 68 22.88 14.58 -17.44
N THR A 69 22.42 13.34 -17.70
CA THR A 69 23.20 12.23 -18.34
C THR A 69 22.40 10.91 -18.38
N ASP A 70 22.38 10.28 -19.55
CA ASP A 70 21.77 9.00 -19.94
C ASP A 70 22.21 7.75 -19.17
N HIS A 71 21.36 6.71 -19.13
CA HIS A 71 21.83 5.34 -19.39
C HIS A 71 20.74 4.39 -19.90
N GLU A 72 21.03 3.82 -21.07
CA GLU A 72 20.24 2.94 -21.92
C GLU A 72 20.51 1.43 -21.62
N GLN A 73 19.57 0.58 -22.07
CA GLN A 73 19.62 -0.87 -22.37
C GLN A 73 19.45 -1.87 -21.19
N THR A 74 18.55 -2.87 -21.24
CA THR A 74 18.64 -4.05 -22.12
C THR A 74 17.35 -4.93 -22.11
N THR A 75 16.81 -5.16 -23.31
CA THR A 75 16.37 -6.44 -23.96
C THR A 75 15.53 -7.54 -23.24
N SER A 76 14.31 -7.72 -23.76
CA SER A 76 13.73 -8.92 -24.43
C SER A 76 13.73 -10.34 -23.79
N THR A 77 12.50 -10.89 -23.72
CA THR A 77 12.08 -12.29 -23.98
C THR A 77 12.53 -13.43 -23.05
N THR A 78 11.57 -14.12 -22.40
CA THR A 78 11.29 -15.59 -22.49
C THR A 78 10.37 -16.07 -21.34
N VAL A 79 9.22 -16.65 -21.68
CA VAL A 79 8.41 -17.55 -20.82
C VAL A 79 8.94 -18.99 -20.97
N PRO A 80 8.99 -19.82 -19.90
CA PRO A 80 7.94 -20.86 -19.78
C PRO A 80 7.57 -21.34 -18.34
N ALA A 81 6.32 -21.81 -18.24
CA ALA A 81 5.75 -22.95 -17.47
C ALA A 81 5.98 -23.21 -15.94
N ILE A 82 4.88 -23.03 -15.17
CA ILE A 82 4.20 -23.94 -14.20
C ILE A 82 4.96 -24.53 -12.95
N ASN A 83 4.67 -23.91 -11.78
CA ASN A 83 4.41 -24.43 -10.40
C ASN A 83 5.46 -25.21 -9.57
N PRO A 84 5.34 -25.30 -8.20
CA PRO A 84 4.74 -24.38 -7.21
C PRO A 84 5.59 -24.23 -5.90
N LYS A 85 5.18 -23.32 -5.00
CA LYS A 85 5.54 -23.22 -3.55
C LYS A 85 6.98 -22.79 -3.18
N THR A 86 7.19 -21.50 -2.91
CA THR A 86 7.89 -21.04 -1.68
C THR A 86 7.36 -19.67 -1.26
N THR A 87 6.64 -19.62 -0.14
CA THR A 87 6.27 -18.37 0.55
C THR A 87 7.52 -17.76 1.18
N LYS A 88 8.24 -16.93 0.40
CA LYS A 88 9.21 -16.00 0.97
C LYS A 88 8.43 -14.98 1.79
N LEU A 89 8.62 -14.97 3.12
CA LEU A 89 8.11 -13.92 3.99
C LEU A 89 8.60 -12.57 3.43
N LYS A 90 7.67 -11.78 2.88
CA LYS A 90 7.96 -10.43 2.42
C LYS A 90 8.34 -9.62 3.66
N LYS A 91 9.59 -9.13 3.73
CA LYS A 91 10.01 -8.09 4.69
C LYS A 91 8.93 -7.01 4.70
N LYS A 92 8.56 -6.52 5.89
CA LYS A 92 7.61 -5.41 6.06
C LYS A 92 8.14 -4.25 5.23
N LYS A 93 7.52 -4.00 4.07
CA LYS A 93 7.82 -2.86 3.21
C LYS A 93 7.54 -1.62 4.05
N ASP A 94 8.47 -0.67 4.09
CA ASP A 94 8.32 0.53 4.90
C ASP A 94 6.96 1.17 4.64
N PRO A 95 6.16 1.46 5.68
CA PRO A 95 4.80 1.97 5.52
C PRO A 95 4.76 3.37 4.89
N ASN A 96 5.92 4.05 4.79
CA ASN A 96 6.07 5.38 4.22
C ASN A 96 6.60 5.37 2.78
N ALA A 97 7.08 4.22 2.27
CA ALA A 97 7.47 4.12 0.88
C ALA A 97 6.20 4.18 0.00
N PRO A 98 6.20 5.00 -1.07
CA PRO A 98 5.11 4.95 -2.02
C PRO A 98 4.98 3.50 -2.52
N LYS A 99 3.75 3.03 -2.70
CA LYS A 99 3.51 1.70 -3.26
C LYS A 99 3.54 1.85 -4.76
N GLY A 100 4.41 1.08 -5.42
CA GLY A 100 4.47 1.05 -6.88
C GLY A 100 3.10 0.82 -7.51
N PRO A 101 2.83 1.40 -8.68
CA PRO A 101 1.58 1.15 -9.40
C PRO A 101 1.46 -0.36 -9.62
N GLY A 102 0.26 -0.90 -9.37
CA GLY A 102 -0.02 -2.28 -9.73
C GLY A 102 -0.02 -2.41 -11.26
N ASN A 103 0.32 -3.59 -11.79
CA ASN A 103 0.25 -3.89 -13.23
C ASN A 103 -1.06 -3.37 -13.86
N VAL A 104 -1.07 -3.01 -15.15
CA VAL A 104 -2.22 -2.53 -15.93
C VAL A 104 -3.49 -3.35 -15.66
N PHE A 105 -3.38 -4.68 -15.61
CA PHE A 105 -4.52 -5.55 -15.27
C PHE A 105 -5.06 -5.31 -13.85
N PHE A 106 -4.20 -5.03 -12.88
CA PHE A 106 -4.59 -4.73 -11.51
C PHE A 106 -5.29 -3.37 -11.40
N LEU A 107 -4.85 -2.38 -12.19
CA LEU A 107 -5.55 -1.10 -12.34
C LEU A 107 -6.95 -1.31 -12.93
N PHE A 108 -7.07 -2.09 -14.01
CA PHE A 108 -8.35 -2.51 -14.56
C PHE A 108 -9.23 -3.20 -13.51
N CYS A 109 -8.68 -4.16 -12.77
CA CYS A 109 -9.40 -4.86 -11.72
C CYS A 109 -9.92 -3.89 -10.65
N ARG A 110 -9.10 -2.94 -10.20
CA ARG A 110 -9.49 -1.94 -9.19
C ARG A 110 -10.68 -1.10 -9.66
N LEU A 111 -10.69 -0.68 -10.92
CA LEU A 111 -11.73 0.18 -11.49
C LEU A 111 -13.03 -0.58 -11.82
N GLN A 112 -12.91 -1.84 -12.23
CA GLN A 112 -14.06 -2.63 -12.71
C GLN A 112 -14.66 -3.55 -11.64
N ARG A 113 -13.92 -3.88 -10.58
CA ARG A 113 -14.42 -4.74 -9.51
C ARG A 113 -15.67 -4.18 -8.85
N ASP A 114 -15.71 -2.87 -8.62
CA ASP A 114 -16.86 -2.24 -7.98
C ASP A 114 -18.08 -2.26 -8.94
N LYS A 115 -17.86 -2.05 -10.25
CA LYS A 115 -18.91 -2.21 -11.28
C LYS A 115 -19.45 -3.63 -11.38
N ILE A 116 -18.59 -4.65 -11.45
CA ILE A 116 -19.03 -6.06 -11.48
C ILE A 116 -19.74 -6.46 -10.20
N LYS A 117 -19.33 -5.92 -9.05
CA LYS A 117 -19.99 -6.19 -7.77
C LYS A 117 -21.38 -5.55 -7.68
N ASP A 118 -21.57 -4.40 -8.32
CA ASP A 118 -22.87 -3.73 -8.40
C ASP A 118 -23.79 -4.40 -9.44
N GLU A 119 -23.25 -4.89 -10.55
CA GLU A 119 -23.97 -5.66 -11.58
C GLU A 119 -24.35 -7.07 -11.11
N HIS A 120 -23.48 -7.71 -10.31
CA HIS A 120 -23.64 -9.07 -9.77
C HIS A 120 -23.62 -9.09 -8.24
N PRO A 121 -24.61 -8.48 -7.56
CA PRO A 121 -24.67 -8.45 -6.10
C PRO A 121 -24.82 -9.85 -5.47
N GLU A 122 -25.27 -10.85 -6.24
CA GLU A 122 -25.35 -12.26 -5.86
C GLU A 122 -23.97 -12.92 -5.71
N GLU A 123 -22.99 -12.49 -6.51
CA GLU A 123 -21.63 -13.03 -6.48
C GLU A 123 -20.80 -12.33 -5.39
N ARG A 124 -21.08 -12.70 -4.14
CA ARG A 124 -20.35 -12.16 -2.98
C ARG A 124 -18.92 -12.70 -2.84
N SER A 125 -18.57 -13.71 -3.64
CA SER A 125 -17.26 -14.36 -3.63
C SER A 125 -16.26 -13.54 -4.45
N LEU A 126 -15.24 -13.02 -3.77
CA LEU A 126 -14.14 -12.28 -4.41
C LEU A 126 -13.42 -13.11 -5.48
N GLY A 127 -13.45 -14.45 -5.33
CA GLY A 127 -12.85 -15.37 -6.30
C GLY A 127 -13.58 -15.39 -7.63
N GLU A 128 -14.92 -15.41 -7.62
CA GLU A 128 -15.72 -15.43 -8.85
C GLU A 128 -15.68 -14.08 -9.57
N VAL A 129 -15.78 -12.97 -8.83
CA VAL A 129 -15.58 -11.61 -9.36
C VAL A 129 -14.20 -11.46 -10.04
N THR A 130 -13.15 -12.05 -9.47
CA THR A 130 -11.80 -12.03 -10.08
C THR A 130 -11.75 -12.83 -11.39
N LYS A 131 -12.46 -13.97 -11.46
CA LYS A 131 -12.56 -14.74 -12.71
C LYS A 131 -13.30 -13.94 -13.79
N LEU A 132 -14.42 -13.31 -13.46
CA LEU A 132 -15.18 -12.47 -14.39
C LEU A 132 -14.34 -11.30 -14.92
N LEU A 133 -13.60 -10.61 -14.03
CA LEU A 133 -12.65 -9.56 -14.42
C LEU A 133 -11.57 -10.08 -15.37
N SER A 134 -11.04 -11.28 -15.11
CA SER A 134 -10.02 -11.88 -15.99
C SER A 134 -10.56 -12.23 -17.37
N ALA A 135 -11.83 -12.64 -17.47
CA ALA A 135 -12.50 -12.88 -18.74
C ALA A 135 -12.74 -11.56 -19.48
N LYS A 136 -13.30 -10.55 -18.80
CA LYS A 136 -13.56 -9.22 -19.36
C LYS A 136 -12.28 -8.55 -19.87
N TRP A 137 -11.16 -8.69 -19.15
CA TRP A 137 -9.86 -8.18 -19.61
C TRP A 137 -9.37 -8.83 -20.90
N LYS A 138 -9.61 -10.14 -21.09
CA LYS A 138 -9.24 -10.81 -22.33
C LYS A 138 -10.11 -10.34 -23.50
N GLU A 139 -11.38 -10.09 -23.23
CA GLU A 139 -12.37 -9.62 -24.20
C GLU A 139 -12.20 -8.15 -24.61
N LEU A 140 -11.64 -7.29 -23.74
CA LEU A 140 -11.34 -5.89 -24.07
C LEU A 140 -10.50 -5.78 -25.34
N ASP A 141 -10.82 -4.78 -26.16
CA ASP A 141 -10.08 -4.54 -27.38
C ASP A 141 -8.72 -3.87 -27.11
N LYS A 142 -7.84 -3.85 -28.12
CA LYS A 142 -6.51 -3.22 -28.02
C LYS A 142 -6.61 -1.73 -27.67
N ASP A 143 -7.61 -1.03 -28.20
CA ASP A 143 -7.81 0.39 -27.95
C ASP A 143 -8.24 0.66 -26.50
N GLU A 144 -9.13 -0.16 -25.96
CA GLU A 144 -9.53 -0.04 -24.54
C GLU A 144 -8.38 -0.41 -23.61
N LYS A 145 -7.63 -1.47 -23.94
CA LYS A 145 -6.41 -1.86 -23.22
C LYS A 145 -5.37 -0.73 -23.23
N LYS A 146 -5.25 0.01 -24.33
CA LYS A 146 -4.35 1.16 -24.47
C LYS A 146 -4.73 2.28 -23.50
N VAL A 147 -6.01 2.61 -23.36
CA VAL A 147 -6.46 3.60 -22.36
C VAL A 147 -6.01 3.19 -20.95
N TYR A 148 -6.12 1.91 -20.59
CA TYR A 148 -5.62 1.43 -19.29
C TYR A 148 -4.08 1.45 -19.19
N GLN A 149 -3.36 1.24 -20.30
CA GLN A 149 -1.90 1.37 -20.35
C GLN A 149 -1.47 2.83 -20.16
N ASP A 150 -2.13 3.78 -20.81
CA ASP A 150 -1.84 5.21 -20.67
C ASP A 150 -2.14 5.68 -19.24
N MET A 151 -3.24 5.21 -18.64
CA MET A 151 -3.54 5.47 -17.22
C MET A 151 -2.49 4.87 -16.28
N TYR A 152 -2.01 3.66 -16.57
CA TYR A 152 -0.95 3.02 -15.80
C TYR A 152 0.38 3.78 -15.94
N GLN A 153 0.72 4.24 -17.13
CA GLN A 153 1.92 5.04 -17.39
C GLN A 153 1.89 6.33 -16.58
N LYS A 154 0.74 7.00 -16.53
CA LYS A 154 0.56 8.17 -15.67
C LYS A 154 0.73 7.85 -14.19
N GLU A 155 0.13 6.75 -13.68
CA GLU A 155 0.30 6.35 -12.28
C GLU A 155 1.76 5.93 -11.97
N LEU A 156 2.51 5.49 -12.98
CA LEU A 156 3.94 5.21 -12.89
C LEU A 156 4.78 6.50 -12.81
N GLU A 157 4.49 7.49 -13.64
CA GLU A 157 5.15 8.80 -13.58
C GLU A 157 4.89 9.47 -12.23
N ASP A 158 3.65 9.48 -11.77
CA ASP A 158 3.27 10.00 -10.44
C ASP A 158 4.03 9.25 -9.32
N TYR A 159 4.17 7.93 -9.44
CA TYR A 159 4.93 7.12 -8.49
C TYR A 159 6.42 7.43 -8.53
N GLU A 160 7.02 7.62 -9.70
CA GLU A 160 8.43 7.97 -9.84
C GLU A 160 8.74 9.33 -9.23
N VAL A 161 7.86 10.32 -9.47
CA VAL A 161 7.95 11.63 -8.81
C VAL A 161 7.87 11.46 -7.29
N ALA A 162 6.87 10.73 -6.79
CA ALA A 162 6.73 10.47 -5.37
C ALA A 162 7.93 9.69 -4.77
N MET A 163 8.52 8.76 -5.52
CA MET A 163 9.68 7.97 -5.10
C MET A 163 10.96 8.80 -5.09
N LYS A 164 11.15 9.71 -6.05
CA LYS A 164 12.25 10.68 -6.06
C LYS A 164 12.16 11.58 -4.82
N SER A 165 10.98 12.12 -4.52
CA SER A 165 10.75 12.89 -3.29
C SER A 165 11.01 12.06 -2.05
N TYR A 166 10.52 10.81 -1.99
CA TYR A 166 10.76 9.92 -0.85
C TYR A 166 12.26 9.63 -0.64
N ASN A 167 13.00 9.29 -1.69
CA ASN A 167 14.43 9.03 -1.62
C ASN A 167 15.23 10.28 -1.19
N ASN A 168 14.85 11.47 -1.69
CA ASN A 168 15.48 12.73 -1.26
C ASN A 168 15.24 12.97 0.25
N THR A 169 14.01 12.82 0.73
CA THR A 169 13.71 12.94 2.17
C THR A 169 14.39 11.88 3.04
N LEU A 170 14.63 10.69 2.50
CA LEU A 170 15.34 9.62 3.20
C LEU A 170 16.84 9.95 3.30
N ASN A 171 17.44 10.46 2.22
CA ASN A 171 18.85 10.83 2.16
C ASN A 171 19.19 12.01 3.08
N GLN A 172 18.31 13.02 3.15
CA GLN A 172 18.47 14.16 4.07
C GLN A 172 18.37 13.75 5.55
N ARG A 173 17.71 12.64 5.85
CA ARG A 173 17.53 12.13 7.22
C ARG A 173 18.67 11.21 7.68
N THR A 174 19.53 10.76 6.77
CA THR A 174 20.68 9.89 7.06
C THR A 174 22.04 10.58 7.02
N GLY A 175 22.11 11.86 6.61
CA GLY A 175 23.36 12.60 6.41
C GLY A 175 23.71 13.66 7.48
N GLY A 176 23.17 13.55 8.70
CA GLY A 176 23.26 14.62 9.71
C GLY A 176 24.22 14.45 10.89
N ASP A 177 24.94 13.33 11.01
CA ASP A 177 25.71 13.01 12.24
C ASP A 177 27.25 12.91 12.07
N GLU A 178 27.82 13.33 10.93
CA GLU A 178 29.27 13.33 10.73
C GLU A 178 29.78 14.67 10.20
N ASP A 179 29.82 15.71 11.04
CA ASP A 179 30.86 16.75 11.00
C ASP A 179 30.67 17.80 12.11
N SER A 180 31.13 17.46 13.33
CA SER A 180 31.55 18.49 14.30
C SER A 180 32.53 17.90 15.33
N VAL A 181 33.63 17.30 14.84
CA VAL A 181 34.85 17.13 15.63
C VAL A 181 35.97 17.90 14.92
N MET A 182 36.11 19.19 15.24
CA MET A 182 37.37 19.91 15.02
C MET A 182 37.83 20.60 16.29
N VAL A 183 38.68 19.87 17.01
CA VAL A 183 39.95 20.27 17.64
C VAL A 183 40.03 21.70 18.20
N ARG A 184 40.02 21.80 19.53
CA ARG A 184 40.79 22.82 20.25
C ARG A 184 41.56 22.16 21.41
N THR A 185 42.77 21.72 21.09
CA THR A 185 43.84 21.48 22.05
C THR A 185 44.30 22.80 22.65
N VAL A 186 44.29 22.95 23.99
CA VAL A 186 45.35 23.67 24.72
C VAL A 186 45.41 23.19 26.18
N SER A 187 46.57 22.62 26.51
CA SER A 187 47.36 22.75 27.74
C SER A 187 46.73 22.62 29.14
N SER A 188 47.18 21.59 29.86
CA SER A 188 47.28 21.44 31.33
C SER A 188 48.01 22.63 31.98
N PRO A 189 47.80 22.98 33.28
CA PRO A 189 48.38 22.21 34.40
C PRO A 189 47.48 22.05 35.65
N ALA A 190 47.78 21.00 36.42
CA ALA A 190 47.23 20.65 37.74
C ALA A 190 47.82 21.50 38.89
N PRO A 191 47.20 21.44 40.08
CA PRO A 191 47.91 21.42 41.36
C PRO A 191 47.96 20.00 41.97
#